data_AF-A0A972R2N2-F1
#
_entry.id   AF-A0A972R2N2-F1
#
_cell.length_a   1.000
_cell.length_b   1.000
_cell.length_c   1.000
_cell.angle_alpha   90.00
_cell.angle_beta   90.00
_cell.angle_gamma   90.00
#
_symmetry.space_group_name_H-M   'P 1'
#
loop_
_entity.id
_entity.type
_entity.pdbx_description
1 polymer ?
#
loop_
_entity_poly.entity_id
_entity_poly.type
_entity_poly.pdbx_seq_one_letter_code
_entity_poly.pdbx_strand_id
1 'polypeptide(L)' 'MTHVEQHKMILELMDYIPRMTRDEQEMFDMFRIRDKDDEDLDELSKKELKSLFEKYAVRPTPKKNPLDDLFGPSPGE' A
#
# COMPACT_ATOMS: atom_id res chain seq x y z
N MET A 1 7.07 -13.14 9.38
CA MET A 1 6.09 -12.11 9.76
C MET A 1 5.31 -12.65 10.93
N THR A 2 5.42 -11.99 12.07
CA THR A 2 4.62 -12.28 13.26
C THR A 2 3.24 -11.62 13.15
N HIS A 3 2.26 -12.06 13.97
CA HIS A 3 0.93 -11.44 14.02
C HIS A 3 0.99 -9.95 14.35
N VAL A 4 1.91 -9.56 15.26
CA VAL A 4 2.14 -8.15 15.62
C VAL A 4 2.66 -7.34 14.43
N GLU A 5 3.59 -7.89 13.65
CA GLU A 5 4.08 -7.24 12.44
C GLU A 5 2.99 -7.12 11.37
N GLN A 6 2.17 -8.16 11.19
CA GLN A 6 1.02 -8.14 10.28
C GLN A 6 0.06 -7.00 10.62
N HIS A 7 -0.39 -6.95 11.88
CA HIS A 7 -1.30 -5.92 12.37
C HIS A 7 -0.73 -4.52 12.14
N LYS A 8 0.57 -4.34 12.43
CA LYS A 8 1.25 -3.06 12.19
C LYS A 8 1.28 -2.70 10.70
N MET A 9 1.59 -3.64 9.80
CA MET A 9 1.58 -3.40 8.36
C MET A 9 0.19 -3.02 7.86
N ILE A 10 -0.86 -3.66 8.38
CA ILE A 10 -2.25 -3.32 8.04
C ILE A 10 -2.57 -1.90 8.50
N LEU A 11 -2.25 -1.53 9.74
CA LEU A 11 -2.49 -0.17 10.24
C LEU A 11 -1.78 0.89 9.40
N GLU A 12 -0.53 0.66 9.01
CA GLU A 12 0.20 1.61 8.17
C GLU A 12 -0.38 1.69 6.75
N LEU A 13 -0.80 0.55 6.18
CA LEU A 13 -1.44 0.50 4.86
C LEU A 13 -2.80 1.21 4.82
N MET A 14 -3.48 1.38 5.96
CA MET A 14 -4.75 2.12 6.02
C MET A 14 -4.63 3.56 5.50
N ASP A 15 -3.49 4.21 5.75
CA ASP A 15 -3.24 5.59 5.29
C ASP A 15 -3.05 5.65 3.76
N TYR A 16 -2.69 4.53 3.14
CA TYR A 16 -2.44 4.41 1.71
C TYR A 16 -3.63 3.85 0.91
N ILE A 17 -4.73 3.45 1.55
CA ILE A 17 -5.98 3.02 0.88
C ILE A 17 -6.39 3.95 -0.28
N PRO A 18 -6.43 5.30 -0.13
CA PRO A 18 -6.84 6.17 -1.23
C PRO A 18 -5.86 6.18 -2.41
N ARG A 19 -4.63 5.68 -2.24
CA ARG A 19 -3.61 5.55 -3.29
C ARG A 19 -3.59 4.17 -3.93
N MET A 20 -4.28 3.19 -3.33
CA MET A 20 -4.41 1.84 -3.86
C MET A 20 -5.42 1.80 -5.01
N THR A 21 -5.17 0.90 -5.96
CA THR A 21 -6.16 0.54 -6.98
C THR A 21 -7.32 -0.23 -6.34
N ARG A 22 -8.46 -0.30 -7.05
CA ARG A 22 -9.65 -1.01 -6.56
C ARG A 22 -9.36 -2.47 -6.19
N ASP A 23 -8.61 -3.19 -7.03
CA ASP A 23 -8.26 -4.59 -6.80
C ASP A 23 -7.40 -4.77 -5.53
N GLU A 24 -6.45 -3.86 -5.33
CA GLU A 24 -5.61 -3.83 -4.13
C GLU A 24 -6.40 -3.48 -2.87
N GLN A 25 -7.41 -2.61 -2.98
CA GLN A 25 -8.31 -2.29 -1.86
C GLN A 25 -9.17 -3.50 -1.48
N GLU A 26 -9.73 -4.21 -2.46
CA GLU A 26 -10.52 -5.42 -2.21
C GLU A 26 -9.65 -6.53 -1.56
N MET A 27 -8.41 -6.67 -2.03
CA MET A 27 -7.44 -7.59 -1.42
C MET A 27 -7.05 -7.16 0.01
N PHE A 28 -6.79 -5.88 0.22
CA PHE A 28 -6.44 -5.33 1.52
C PHE A 28 -7.56 -5.47 2.54
N ASP A 29 -8.82 -5.29 2.12
CA ASP A 29 -9.98 -5.48 2.98
C ASP A 29 -10.07 -6.92 3.50
N MET A 30 -9.77 -7.92 2.65
CA MET A 30 -9.67 -9.32 3.08
C MET A 30 -8.61 -9.51 4.17
N PHE A 31 -7.42 -8.90 4.03
CA PHE A 31 -6.36 -9.01 5.03
C PHE A 31 -6.77 -8.38 6.36
N ARG A 32 -7.43 -7.23 6.31
CA ARG A 32 -7.93 -6.51 7.48
C ARG A 32 -9.01 -7.29 8.22
N ILE A 33 -9.92 -7.95 7.51
CA ILE A 33 -10.96 -8.78 8.12
C ILE A 33 -10.32 -9.96 8.86
N ARG A 34 -9.43 -10.71 8.20
CA ARG A 34 -8.74 -11.86 8.83
C ARG A 34 -7.94 -11.46 10.07
N ASP A 35 -7.22 -10.34 10.01
CA ASP A 35 -6.48 -9.79 11.16
C ASP A 35 -7.40 -9.42 12.34
N LYS A 36 -8.62 -8.92 12.04
CA LYS A 36 -9.62 -8.60 13.06
C LYS A 36 -10.23 -9.84 13.71
N ASP A 37 -10.42 -10.90 12.94
CA ASP A 37 -10.97 -12.18 13.42
C ASP A 37 -9.91 -13.08 14.09
N ASP A 38 -8.67 -12.57 14.27
CA ASP A 38 -7.50 -13.31 14.80
C ASP A 38 -7.19 -14.57 13.97
N GLU A 39 -7.60 -14.58 12.69
CA GLU A 39 -7.35 -15.65 11.75
C GLU A 39 -5.96 -15.48 11.10
N ASP A 40 -5.21 -16.58 11.06
CA ASP A 40 -3.89 -16.59 10.42
C ASP A 40 -4.02 -16.37 8.90
N LEU A 41 -3.23 -15.43 8.38
CA LEU A 41 -3.04 -15.31 6.93
C LEU A 41 -2.24 -16.51 6.41
N ASP A 42 -2.70 -17.11 5.31
CA ASP A 42 -1.93 -18.10 4.57
C ASP A 42 -0.63 -17.51 4.03
N GLU A 43 0.35 -18.36 3.72
CA GLU A 43 1.67 -17.91 3.23
C GLU A 43 1.59 -17.02 1.99
N LEU A 44 0.63 -17.25 1.11
CA LEU A 44 0.38 -16.41 -0.06
C LEU A 44 -0.09 -15.01 0.34
N SER A 45 -1.12 -14.94 1.19
CA SER A 45 -1.65 -13.68 1.72
C SER A 45 -0.59 -12.88 2.48
N LYS A 46 0.27 -13.56 3.25
CA LYS A 46 1.41 -12.94 3.94
C LYS A 46 2.41 -12.31 2.97
N LYS A 47 2.68 -12.96 1.82
CA LYS A 47 3.54 -12.39 0.76
C LYS A 47 2.90 -11.20 0.08
N GLU A 48 1.61 -11.28 -0.23
CA GLU A 48 0.87 -10.19 -0.88
C GLU A 48 0.76 -8.96 0.02
N LEU A 49 0.42 -9.12 1.30
CA LEU A 49 0.40 -8.03 2.29
C LEU A 49 1.76 -7.32 2.36
N LYS A 50 2.85 -8.10 2.41
CA LYS A 50 4.21 -7.57 2.41
C LYS A 50 4.52 -6.81 1.12
N SER A 51 4.15 -7.36 -0.03
CA SER A 51 4.33 -6.70 -1.33
C SER A 51 3.60 -5.35 -1.39
N LEU A 52 2.35 -5.31 -0.89
CA LEU A 52 1.55 -4.10 -0.79
C LEU A 52 2.23 -3.06 0.12
N PHE A 53 2.71 -3.51 1.29
CA PHE A 53 3.42 -2.66 2.25
C PHE A 53 4.71 -2.09 1.65
N GLU A 54 5.51 -2.92 0.98
CA GLU A 54 6.74 -2.45 0.31
C GLU A 54 6.44 -1.45 -0.82
N LYS A 55 5.33 -1.64 -1.53
CA LYS A 55 4.89 -0.77 -2.63
C LYS A 55 4.44 0.62 -2.18
N TYR A 56 3.75 0.72 -1.05
CA TYR A 56 3.16 1.99 -0.60
C TYR A 56 3.89 2.65 0.57
N ALA A 57 4.32 1.87 1.58
CA ALA A 57 4.93 2.39 2.80
C ALA A 57 6.46 2.52 2.71
N VAL A 58 7.15 1.58 2.05
CA VAL A 58 8.63 1.62 1.95
C VAL A 58 9.11 2.42 0.74
N ARG A 59 8.44 2.25 -0.41
CA ARG A 59 8.70 3.04 -1.61
C ARG A 59 7.55 4.03 -1.77
N PRO A 60 7.55 5.18 -1.04
CA PRO A 60 6.58 6.21 -1.35
C PRO A 60 6.77 6.54 -2.83
N THR A 61 5.76 6.22 -3.64
CA THR A 61 5.78 6.60 -5.06
C THR A 61 6.12 8.08 -5.11
N PRO A 62 7.13 8.50 -5.89
CA PRO A 62 7.46 9.91 -5.99
C PRO A 62 6.16 10.59 -6.37
N LYS A 63 5.70 11.53 -5.53
CA LYS A 63 4.59 12.41 -5.87
C LYS A 63 5.02 13.08 -7.16
N LYS A 64 4.58 12.58 -8.31
CA LYS A 64 4.63 13.35 -9.54
C LYS A 64 3.68 14.50 -9.25
N ASN A 65 4.24 15.66 -8.95
CA ASN A 65 3.45 16.87 -8.82
C ASN A 65 2.74 17.02 -10.16
N PRO A 66 1.40 17.07 -10.21
CA PRO A 66 0.68 17.26 -11.47
C PRO A 66 1.04 18.61 -12.14
N LEU A 67 1.68 19.53 -11.40
CA LEU A 67 2.26 20.76 -11.92
C LEU A 67 3.58 20.56 -12.67
N ASP A 68 4.32 19.47 -12.44
CA ASP A 68 5.60 19.19 -13.12
C ASP A 68 5.38 18.84 -14.60
N ASP A 69 4.25 18.20 -14.92
CA ASP A 69 3.80 17.94 -16.30
C ASP A 69 3.29 19.21 -17.00
N LEU A 70 2.86 20.23 -16.24
CA LEU A 70 2.37 21.52 -16.75
C LEU A 70 3.46 22.59 -16.88
N PHE A 71 4.53 22.52 -16.09
CA PHE A 71 5.63 23.49 -16.05
C PHE A 71 7.00 22.88 -16.36
N GLY A 72 7.04 21.76 -17.08
CA GLY A 72 8.30 21.22 -17.64
C GLY A 72 9.11 22.33 -18.34
N PRO A 73 10.45 22.23 -18.34
CA PRO A 73 11.32 23.35 -18.70
C PRO A 73 10.89 23.94 -20.04
N SER A 74 10.48 25.21 -20.00
CA SER A 74 10.17 25.95 -21.21
C SER A 74 11.40 25.90 -22.13
N PRO A 75 11.25 25.55 -23.42
CA PRO A 75 12.38 25.58 -24.33
C PRO A 75 12.79 27.04 -24.58
N GLY A 76 14.02 27.40 -24.20
CA GLY A 76 14.65 28.71 -24.42
C GLY A 76 14.68 29.56 -23.15
N GLU A 77 15.81 30.13 -22.73
CA GLU A 77 16.81 30.88 -23.52
C GLU A 77 18.27 30.54 -23.21
#